data_AF-A0A0A7CP62-F1
#
_entry.id   AF-A0A0A7CP62-F1
#
_cell.length_a   1.000
_cell.length_b   1.000
_cell.length_c   1.000
_cell.angle_alpha   90.00
_cell.angle_beta   90.00
_cell.angle_gamma   90.00
#
_symmetry.space_group_name_H-M   'P 1'
#
loop_
_entity.id
_entity.type
_entity.pdbx_description
1 polymer ?
#
loop_
_entity_poly.entity_id
_entity_poly.type
_entity_poly.pdbx_seq_one_letter_code
_entity_poly.pdbx_strand_id
1 'polypeptide(L)'
;MLLNVLAILVIGIGWTVAQTLRATSVGNALSFTILQVSDMHYTGDAAYGCSPSPCSEANTTQFLSSLISAATPDLVVFSGDLVENHLLHHNMEEAKQAIDASLSQVIAHRVPWAFIFGNHDEGV
;
A
#
# COMPACT_ATOMS: atom_id res chain seq x y z
N MET A 1 -17.91 -54.14 16.80
CA MET A 1 -18.75 -53.05 16.27
C MET A 1 -17.91 -51.78 16.35
N LEU A 2 -17.33 -51.37 15.23
CA LEU A 2 -16.46 -50.20 15.10
C LEU A 2 -17.32 -48.94 15.23
N LEU A 3 -16.99 -48.04 16.16
CA LEU A 3 -17.50 -46.68 16.14
C LEU A 3 -16.37 -45.77 15.65
N ASN A 4 -16.44 -45.42 14.36
CA ASN A 4 -15.74 -44.28 13.80
C ASN A 4 -16.29 -43.02 14.46
N VAL A 5 -15.47 -42.28 15.21
CA VAL A 5 -15.78 -40.89 15.55
C VAL A 5 -14.90 -40.02 14.69
N LEU A 6 -15.58 -39.38 13.74
CA LEU A 6 -15.10 -38.41 12.77
C LEU A 6 -14.41 -37.24 13.50
N ALA A 7 -13.12 -37.04 13.22
CA ALA A 7 -12.42 -35.83 13.61
C ALA A 7 -12.94 -34.66 12.75
N ILE A 8 -13.73 -33.77 13.35
CA ILE A 8 -14.01 -32.46 12.76
C ILE A 8 -12.95 -31.51 13.30
N LEU A 9 -11.81 -31.42 12.62
CA LEU A 9 -10.87 -30.32 12.80
C LEU A 9 -11.40 -29.14 11.99
N VAL A 10 -12.08 -28.20 12.65
CA VAL A 10 -12.42 -26.91 12.04
C VAL A 10 -11.11 -26.15 11.87
N ILE A 11 -10.52 -26.22 10.67
CA ILE A 11 -9.42 -25.32 10.26
C ILE A 11 -10.05 -23.97 9.96
N GLY A 12 -10.37 -23.25 11.03
CA GLY A 12 -10.82 -21.86 11.00
C GLY A 12 -9.74 -20.95 11.55
N ILE A 13 -8.48 -21.10 11.10
CA ILE A 13 -7.44 -20.13 11.42
C ILE A 13 -7.40 -19.12 10.28
N GLY A 14 -8.37 -18.20 10.30
CA GLY A 14 -8.14 -16.90 9.70
C GLY A 14 -7.04 -16.23 10.52
N TRP A 15 -5.79 -16.41 10.13
CA TRP A 15 -4.69 -15.61 10.65
C TRP A 15 -4.91 -14.18 10.15
N THR A 16 -5.76 -13.40 10.82
CA THR A 16 -5.54 -11.96 10.88
C THR A 16 -4.26 -11.79 11.67
N VAL A 17 -3.12 -11.84 10.96
CA VAL A 17 -1.86 -11.39 11.54
C VAL A 17 -2.05 -9.89 11.75
N ALA A 18 -2.41 -9.50 12.98
CA ALA A 18 -2.33 -8.11 13.38
C ALA A 18 -0.88 -7.68 13.13
N GLN A 19 -0.66 -6.84 12.11
CA GLN A 19 0.66 -6.41 11.70
C GLN A 19 1.16 -5.44 12.78
N THR A 20 1.83 -5.98 13.80
CA THR A 20 2.33 -5.20 14.92
C THR A 20 3.55 -4.42 14.46
N LEU A 21 3.53 -3.10 14.60
CA LEU A 21 4.70 -2.25 14.38
C LEU A 21 5.80 -2.60 15.39
N ARG A 22 7.04 -2.75 14.92
CA ARG A 22 8.19 -3.11 15.75
C ARG A 22 9.33 -2.15 15.49
N ALA A 23 9.96 -1.67 16.55
CA ALA A 23 11.26 -1.03 16.45
C ALA A 23 12.37 -2.09 16.51
N THR A 24 13.46 -1.85 15.78
CA THR A 24 14.64 -2.71 15.74
C THR A 24 15.68 -2.22 16.75
N SER A 25 16.29 -3.14 17.52
CA SER A 25 17.41 -2.80 18.40
C SER A 25 18.69 -2.60 17.60
N VAL A 26 19.32 -1.44 17.73
CA VAL A 26 20.60 -1.08 17.10
C VAL A 26 21.58 -0.69 18.21
N GLY A 27 22.45 -1.63 18.59
CA GLY A 27 23.31 -1.47 19.78
C GLY A 27 22.46 -1.30 21.04
N ASN A 28 22.62 -0.16 21.73
CA ASN A 28 21.91 0.17 22.96
C ASN A 28 20.68 1.07 22.72
N ALA A 29 20.26 1.26 21.47
CA ALA A 29 19.13 2.10 21.10
C ALA A 29 18.06 1.31 20.33
N LEU A 30 16.84 1.83 20.30
CA LEU A 30 15.79 1.38 19.39
C LEU A 30 15.75 2.30 18.18
N SER A 31 15.59 1.71 17.00
CA SER A 31 15.42 2.40 15.72
C SER A 31 14.07 2.04 15.13
N PHE A 32 13.39 3.04 14.56
CA PHE A 32 12.14 2.85 13.84
C PHE A 32 12.13 3.81 12.65
N THR A 33 11.97 3.27 11.45
CA THR A 33 12.04 4.04 10.20
C THR A 33 10.65 4.19 9.60
N ILE A 34 10.24 5.44 9.35
CA ILE A 34 9.01 5.77 8.62
C ILE A 34 9.39 6.30 7.24
N LEU A 35 8.87 5.67 6.20
CA LEU A 35 8.89 6.23 4.85
C LEU A 35 7.58 6.99 4.62
N GLN A 36 7.65 8.31 4.49
CA GLN A 36 6.49 9.14 4.18
C GLN A 36 6.44 9.43 2.68
N VAL A 37 5.27 9.26 2.07
CA VAL A 37 5.00 9.50 0.65
C VAL A 37 3.71 10.30 0.53
N SER A 38 3.62 11.21 -0.43
CA SER A 38 2.44 12.04 -0.67
C SER A 38 2.30 12.38 -2.15
N ASP A 39 1.12 12.89 -2.54
CA ASP A 39 0.89 13.53 -3.84
C ASP A 39 1.27 12.63 -5.02
N MET A 40 0.92 11.35 -4.93
CA MET A 40 1.27 10.38 -5.96
C MET A 40 0.36 10.46 -7.19
N HIS A 41 -0.89 10.92 -7.00
CA HIS A 41 -1.87 11.14 -8.07
C HIS A 41 -1.96 9.97 -9.06
N TYR A 42 -2.34 8.79 -8.56
CA TYR A 42 -2.62 7.63 -9.39
C TYR A 42 -3.98 7.79 -10.08
N THR A 43 -4.02 7.37 -11.33
CA THR A 43 -5.22 7.18 -12.15
C THR A 43 -5.72 5.73 -12.09
N GLY A 44 -4.83 4.78 -11.77
CA GLY A 44 -5.08 3.34 -11.85
C GLY A 44 -4.70 2.72 -13.20
N ASP A 45 -4.27 3.52 -14.17
CA ASP A 45 -3.71 3.06 -15.44
C ASP A 45 -2.18 3.20 -15.45
N ALA A 46 -1.48 2.07 -15.39
CA ALA A 46 -0.01 2.03 -15.42
C ALA A 46 0.61 2.67 -16.69
N ALA A 47 -0.16 2.77 -17.78
CA ALA A 47 0.26 3.41 -19.02
C ALA A 47 -0.05 4.92 -19.07
N TYR A 48 -0.75 5.46 -18.07
CA TYR A 48 -1.08 6.89 -18.00
C TYR A 48 0.20 7.72 -18.02
N GLY A 49 0.33 8.56 -19.04
CA GLY A 49 1.54 9.32 -19.31
C GLY A 49 1.70 10.52 -18.38
N CYS A 50 2.94 10.92 -18.14
CA CYS A 50 3.25 12.19 -17.47
C CYS A 50 4.08 13.13 -18.35
N SER A 51 4.23 14.36 -17.87
CA SER A 51 5.04 15.39 -18.51
C SER A 51 6.20 15.80 -17.59
N PRO A 52 7.45 15.82 -18.07
CA PRO A 52 7.89 15.57 -19.44
C PRO A 52 8.01 14.07 -19.78
N SER A 53 7.66 13.70 -21.02
CA SER A 53 7.77 12.33 -21.54
C SER A 53 9.21 11.97 -21.98
N PRO A 54 9.59 10.66 -22.03
CA PRO A 54 8.75 9.49 -21.76
C PRO A 54 8.68 9.15 -20.28
N CYS A 55 7.47 9.10 -19.73
CA CYS A 55 7.19 8.59 -18.41
C CYS A 55 5.72 8.16 -18.31
N SER A 56 5.41 7.25 -17.38
CA SER A 56 4.06 6.83 -17.04
C SER A 56 3.91 6.54 -15.55
N GLU A 57 2.67 6.32 -15.08
CA GLU A 57 2.34 5.90 -13.71
C GLU A 57 3.16 4.67 -13.25
N ALA A 58 3.49 3.75 -14.17
CA ALA A 58 4.37 2.61 -13.90
C ALA A 58 5.76 3.03 -13.40
N ASN A 59 6.29 4.20 -13.81
CA ASN A 59 7.54 4.72 -13.28
C ASN A 59 7.42 5.09 -11.80
N THR A 60 6.32 5.73 -11.39
CA THR A 60 6.02 6.02 -9.97
C THR A 60 5.89 4.72 -9.17
N THR A 61 5.21 3.71 -9.72
CA THR A 61 5.07 2.39 -9.08
C THR A 61 6.44 1.73 -8.87
N GLN A 62 7.29 1.73 -9.90
CA GLN A 62 8.64 1.16 -9.81
C GLN A 62 9.52 1.94 -8.84
N PHE A 63 9.39 3.27 -8.82
CA PHE A 63 10.13 4.13 -7.91
C PHE A 63 9.75 3.86 -6.45
N LEU A 64 8.45 3.77 -6.14
CA LEU A 64 7.98 3.42 -4.80
C LEU A 64 8.48 2.05 -4.35
N SER A 65 8.44 1.04 -5.23
CA SER A 65 9.01 -0.28 -4.94
C SER A 65 10.51 -0.22 -4.61
N SER A 66 11.25 0.59 -5.36
CA SER A 66 12.69 0.79 -5.17
C SER A 66 12.99 1.52 -3.86
N LEU A 67 12.20 2.53 -3.53
CA LEU A 67 12.30 3.27 -2.26
C LEU A 67 12.04 2.37 -1.06
N ILE A 68 10.97 1.57 -1.09
CA ILE A 68 10.65 0.61 -0.02
C ILE A 68 11.80 -0.39 0.16
N SER A 69 12.34 -0.91 -0.95
CA SER A 69 13.46 -1.85 -0.92
C SER A 69 14.75 -1.23 -0.37
N ALA A 70 15.04 0.02 -0.72
CA ALA A 70 16.26 0.71 -0.31
C ALA A 70 16.19 1.20 1.15
N ALA A 71 15.05 1.72 1.58
CA ALA A 71 14.85 2.26 2.92
C ALA A 71 14.55 1.19 3.97
N THR A 72 14.01 0.03 3.56
CA THR A 72 13.53 -1.04 4.46
C THR A 72 12.72 -0.49 5.64
N PRO A 73 11.64 0.29 5.40
CA PRO A 73 10.93 1.00 6.45
C PRO A 73 10.13 0.04 7.35
N ASP A 74 9.95 0.42 8.61
CA ASP A 74 9.08 -0.29 9.56
C ASP A 74 7.59 0.10 9.37
N LEU A 75 7.34 1.28 8.79
CA LEU A 75 6.01 1.79 8.44
C LEU A 75 6.12 2.70 7.21
N VAL A 76 5.16 2.57 6.28
CA VAL A 76 4.93 3.57 5.24
C VAL A 76 3.72 4.43 5.59
N VAL A 77 3.85 5.75 5.51
CA VAL A 77 2.74 6.69 5.72
C VAL A 77 2.47 7.45 4.43
N PHE A 78 1.26 7.27 3.89
CA PHE A 78 0.75 8.05 2.79
C PHE A 78 0.01 9.27 3.34
N SER A 79 0.53 10.47 3.11
CA SER A 79 0.00 11.70 3.72
C SER A 79 -0.90 12.53 2.79
N GLY A 80 -1.69 11.86 1.93
CA GLY A 80 -2.69 12.47 1.06
C GLY A 80 -2.39 12.38 -0.43
N ASP A 81 -3.43 12.64 -1.21
CA ASP A 81 -3.46 12.80 -2.65
C ASP A 81 -2.90 11.58 -3.40
N LEU A 82 -3.50 10.43 -3.08
CA LEU A 82 -3.26 9.17 -3.79
C LEU A 82 -3.95 9.13 -5.15
N VAL A 83 -5.07 9.84 -5.32
CA VAL A 83 -5.87 9.85 -6.54
C VAL A 83 -5.61 11.12 -7.38
N GLU A 84 -5.45 10.95 -8.69
CA GLU A 84 -5.44 12.06 -9.65
C GLU A 84 -6.88 12.52 -9.91
N ASN A 85 -7.28 13.70 -9.41
CA ASN A 85 -8.61 14.26 -9.69
C ASN A 85 -8.57 15.65 -10.35
N HIS A 86 -7.37 16.14 -10.68
CA HIS A 86 -7.15 17.47 -11.24
C HIS A 86 -7.36 17.45 -12.76
N LEU A 87 -6.84 16.43 -13.43
CA LEU A 87 -6.91 16.28 -14.89
C LEU A 87 -8.02 15.33 -15.34
N LEU A 88 -8.47 14.45 -14.44
CA LEU A 88 -9.45 13.40 -14.71
C LEU A 88 -10.55 13.42 -13.65
N HIS A 89 -11.75 13.02 -14.07
CA HIS A 89 -12.85 12.74 -13.15
C HIS A 89 -12.98 11.23 -13.01
N HIS A 90 -12.96 10.74 -11.79
CA HIS A 90 -13.16 9.33 -11.46
C HIS A 90 -14.58 9.11 -10.97
N ASN A 91 -15.18 7.97 -11.32
CA ASN A 91 -16.27 7.41 -10.55
C ASN A 91 -15.74 6.60 -9.35
N MET A 92 -16.63 6.17 -8.46
CA MET A 92 -16.26 5.45 -7.23
C MET A 92 -15.44 4.18 -7.49
N GLU A 93 -15.68 3.44 -8.57
CA GLU A 93 -14.90 2.23 -8.89
C GLU A 93 -13.49 2.59 -9.37
N GLU A 94 -13.36 3.62 -10.20
CA GLU A 94 -12.07 4.05 -10.74
C GLU A 94 -11.15 4.64 -9.65
N ALA A 95 -11.66 5.41 -8.69
CA ALA A 95 -10.81 5.85 -7.57
C ALA A 95 -10.42 4.71 -6.63
N LYS A 96 -11.29 3.71 -6.45
CA LYS A 96 -10.89 2.50 -5.71
C LYS A 96 -9.73 1.80 -6.44
N GLN A 97 -9.79 1.70 -7.77
CA GLN A 97 -8.69 1.15 -8.56
C GLN A 97 -7.41 1.98 -8.45
N ALA A 98 -7.50 3.32 -8.47
CA ALA A 98 -6.36 4.21 -8.27
C ALA A 98 -5.74 4.03 -6.87
N ILE A 99 -6.56 3.97 -5.82
CA ILE A 99 -6.09 3.71 -4.45
C ILE A 99 -5.42 2.32 -4.36
N ASP A 100 -6.06 1.27 -4.89
CA ASP A 100 -5.51 -0.09 -4.90
C ASP A 100 -4.14 -0.14 -5.63
N ALA A 101 -4.02 0.58 -6.76
CA ALA A 101 -2.77 0.69 -7.52
C ALA A 101 -1.68 1.42 -6.71
N SER A 102 -2.03 2.54 -6.08
CA SER A 102 -1.12 3.36 -5.26
C SER A 102 -0.54 2.61 -4.06
N LEU A 103 -1.34 1.72 -3.46
CA LEU A 103 -0.97 0.90 -2.30
C LEU A 103 -0.34 -0.44 -2.68
N SER A 104 -0.29 -0.79 -3.98
CA SER A 104 0.14 -2.10 -4.45
C SER A 104 1.55 -2.49 -3.97
N GLN A 105 2.47 -1.54 -3.90
CA GLN A 105 3.85 -1.82 -3.52
C GLN A 105 4.02 -2.10 -2.04
N VAL A 106 3.33 -1.37 -1.15
CA VAL A 106 3.40 -1.66 0.30
C VAL A 106 2.77 -3.01 0.62
N ILE A 107 1.71 -3.39 -0.11
CA ILE A 107 1.08 -4.72 -0.01
C ILE A 107 2.04 -5.80 -0.49
N ALA A 108 2.66 -5.63 -1.66
CA ALA A 108 3.59 -6.60 -2.23
C ALA A 108 4.83 -6.82 -1.35
N HIS A 109 5.38 -5.73 -0.79
CA HIS A 109 6.51 -5.78 0.15
C HIS A 109 6.11 -6.21 1.57
N ARG A 110 4.81 -6.35 1.86
CA ARG A 110 4.25 -6.69 3.18
C ARG A 110 4.72 -5.73 4.28
N VAL A 111 4.80 -4.45 3.96
CA VAL A 111 5.16 -3.40 4.92
C VAL A 111 3.87 -2.84 5.53
N PRO A 112 3.79 -2.65 6.86
CA PRO A 112 2.67 -1.94 7.47
C PRO A 112 2.53 -0.55 6.84
N TRP A 113 1.30 -0.12 6.60
CA TRP A 113 1.05 1.19 6.03
C TRP A 113 -0.16 1.87 6.67
N ALA A 114 -0.15 3.20 6.61
CA ALA A 114 -1.27 4.04 6.96
C ALA A 114 -1.47 5.08 5.86
N PHE A 115 -2.72 5.46 5.62
CA PHE A 115 -3.10 6.49 4.65
C PHE A 115 -4.03 7.51 5.29
N ILE A 116 -3.79 8.77 4.99
CA ILE A 116 -4.60 9.92 5.39
C ILE A 116 -5.15 10.54 4.11
N PHE A 117 -6.46 10.74 4.01
CA PHE A 117 -7.10 11.37 2.84
C PHE A 117 -6.60 12.80 2.63
N GLY A 118 -6.21 13.12 1.41
CA GLY A 118 -5.95 14.48 0.93
C GLY A 118 -7.16 15.09 0.22
N ASN A 119 -7.02 16.32 -0.25
CA ASN A 119 -8.11 17.06 -0.91
C ASN A 119 -8.38 16.57 -2.35
N HIS A 120 -7.49 15.79 -2.94
CA HIS A 120 -7.73 15.12 -4.21
C HIS A 120 -8.37 13.73 -4.04
N ASP A 121 -8.34 13.19 -2.82
CA ASP A 121 -8.94 11.89 -2.50
C ASP A 121 -10.41 12.00 -2.05
N GLU A 122 -10.87 13.22 -1.73
CA GLU A 122 -12.27 13.51 -1.46
C GLU A 122 -13.05 13.66 -2.78
N GLY A 123 -14.14 12.91 -2.94
CA GLY A 123 -15.15 13.22 -3.97
C GLY A 123 -15.05 12.46 -5.29
N VAL A 124 -14.86 11.14 -5.24
CA VAL A 124 -15.58 10.28 -6.19
C VAL A 124 -17.07 10.18 -5.91
#